data_AF-A0A4Q9EBR2-F1
#
_entry.id   AF-A0A4Q9EBR2-F1
#
_cell.length_a   1.000
_cell.length_b   1.000
_cell.length_c   1.000
_cell.angle_alpha   90.00
_cell.angle_beta   90.00
_cell.angle_gamma   90.00
#
_symmetry.space_group_name_H-M   'P 1'
#
loop_
_entity.id
_entity.type
_entity.pdbx_description
1 polymer ?
#
loop_
_entity_poly.entity_id
_entity_poly.type
_entity_poly.pdbx_seq_one_letter_code
_entity_poly.pdbx_strand_id
1 'polypeptide(L)'
;MSKRESPFSLSRRRLIIATTLTTLAAALPFQSAFSAMPSTDTKRRYTRVNLNSKEGQRMLESYQKGIRAMLVLPPSDPLNWYRHTLIHTLDCPHGNWWFLPWHRGYVGWFEKIIRKLSGDANFAMPFWDWTAEPRIPDAFFDGVLNPDNQAFIDSYAKFREALFNPVETLWGQFTPQQMHELQLRNYPYPRDLWRGIEGDGKPEDAMFFPRGQTRALTENQPNFDCTTKNAVSLETILDALAPRSFELFGSESAPNHSNSHQHGFGILEAFPHNKVHNDIGGFMGNFLSPVDPVFFMHHANLDRLWEVWRTKQIRDNLPTEPQTGLSLWKNEPFLLYVDENGRPVQKNSAGDYAQVGDFDYDYQTGSGDSTSRFTLGKAQSLPALQLDATLDQSDLSNGQIVNAQVILPKPLQNSAELFGDEQQRYYALVEIMPMSSVQGVSFNVALDKPSLMQKKTQVSAAETCQDPVNSFAFFGSMDMTNMKTTFMVPMTAALRGLSSSEKSAGVISIYISAAAPDDMKVKVNAKVLSVILKTF
;
A
#
# COMPACT_ATOMS: atom_id res chain seq x y z
N MET A 1 -34.65 -20.23 53.57
CA MET A 1 -36.04 -20.49 53.13
C MET A 1 -36.87 -19.24 53.35
N SER A 2 -37.66 -18.87 52.32
CA SER A 2 -38.76 -17.90 52.27
C SER A 2 -38.52 -16.40 52.52
N LYS A 3 -38.77 -15.63 51.46
CA LYS A 3 -39.13 -14.20 51.43
C LYS A 3 -40.39 -13.90 52.26
N ARG A 4 -40.52 -12.66 52.73
CA ARG A 4 -41.73 -11.78 52.70
C ARG A 4 -41.37 -10.46 53.41
N GLU A 5 -41.24 -9.37 52.66
CA GLU A 5 -42.29 -8.36 52.38
C GLU A 5 -42.61 -7.43 53.58
N SER A 6 -42.31 -6.15 53.34
CA SER A 6 -42.62 -4.91 54.09
C SER A 6 -44.09 -4.80 54.50
N PRO A 7 -44.52 -3.83 55.36
CA PRO A 7 -44.97 -2.52 54.81
C PRO A 7 -45.09 -1.29 55.79
N PHE A 8 -45.46 -0.15 55.20
CA PHE A 8 -46.13 1.06 55.77
C PHE A 8 -45.31 2.07 56.59
N SER A 9 -45.52 3.39 56.57
CA SER A 9 -46.30 4.38 55.77
C SER A 9 -46.13 5.74 56.48
N LEU A 10 -45.52 6.75 55.85
CA LEU A 10 -46.15 7.91 55.20
C LEU A 10 -47.16 8.77 56.01
N SER A 11 -46.88 10.07 56.01
CA SER A 11 -47.80 11.21 56.14
C SER A 11 -46.98 12.48 55.81
N ARG A 12 -47.38 13.52 55.07
CA ARG A 12 -48.61 13.95 54.38
C ARG A 12 -48.24 15.18 53.50
N ARG A 13 -49.08 15.47 52.48
CA ARG A 13 -49.29 16.74 51.71
C ARG A 13 -48.60 16.91 50.33
N ARG A 14 -49.43 16.68 49.29
CA ARG A 14 -49.75 17.48 48.06
C ARG A 14 -48.93 18.77 47.82
N LEU A 15 -48.66 19.28 46.62
CA LEU A 15 -48.86 18.93 45.19
C LEU A 15 -48.05 20.00 44.40
N ILE A 16 -47.28 19.55 43.42
CA ILE A 16 -46.67 20.20 42.22
C ILE A 16 -46.88 21.72 42.00
N ILE A 17 -45.79 22.46 41.70
CA ILE A 17 -45.58 23.34 40.51
C ILE A 17 -44.07 23.69 40.39
N ALA A 18 -43.60 23.81 39.16
CA ALA A 18 -42.21 23.80 38.68
C ALA A 18 -41.50 25.17 38.63
N THR A 19 -40.21 25.13 38.24
CA THR A 19 -39.27 26.20 37.76
C THR A 19 -38.75 27.19 38.83
N THR A 20 -37.46 27.56 38.96
CA THR A 20 -36.24 27.51 38.12
C THR A 20 -34.96 27.75 38.98
N LEU A 21 -33.83 27.17 38.53
CA LEU A 21 -32.39 27.56 38.64
C LEU A 21 -31.74 28.04 39.96
N THR A 22 -30.65 27.36 40.35
CA THR A 22 -29.24 27.87 40.40
C THR A 22 -28.27 26.73 40.72
N THR A 23 -27.55 26.21 39.71
CA THR A 23 -26.08 26.26 39.50
C THR A 23 -25.18 25.78 40.65
N LEU A 24 -24.59 24.58 40.49
CA LEU A 24 -23.14 24.38 40.56
C LEU A 24 -22.79 23.07 39.84
N ALA A 25 -22.41 23.18 38.57
CA ALA A 25 -21.77 22.10 37.82
C ALA A 25 -20.28 22.10 38.21
N ALA A 26 -19.84 21.08 38.94
CA ALA A 26 -18.42 20.77 39.06
C ALA A 26 -17.98 20.14 37.74
N ALA A 27 -17.45 20.97 36.83
CA ALA A 27 -16.69 20.51 35.68
C ALA A 27 -15.36 19.94 36.18
N LEU A 28 -15.26 18.61 36.24
CA LEU A 28 -13.97 17.94 36.24
C LEU A 28 -13.48 17.91 34.78
N PRO A 29 -12.32 18.50 34.44
CA PRO A 29 -11.77 18.32 33.12
C PRO A 29 -11.29 16.87 33.04
N PHE A 30 -11.91 16.07 32.17
CA PHE A 30 -11.23 14.93 31.58
C PHE A 30 -10.11 15.50 30.71
N GLN A 31 -8.98 15.83 31.33
CA GLN A 31 -7.72 15.95 30.61
C GLN A 31 -7.32 14.51 30.27
N SER A 32 -7.73 14.08 29.07
CA SER A 32 -6.99 13.05 28.36
C SER A 32 -5.53 13.47 28.39
N ALA A 33 -4.69 12.64 29.02
CA ALA A 33 -3.26 12.75 28.95
C ALA A 33 -2.81 12.38 27.53
N PHE A 34 -3.12 13.23 26.56
CA PHE A 34 -2.31 13.36 25.37
C PHE A 34 -1.06 14.08 25.82
N SER A 35 0.00 13.32 26.07
CA SER A 35 1.34 13.88 26.08
C SER A 35 1.50 14.63 24.76
N ALA A 36 1.47 15.96 24.80
CA ALA A 36 1.95 16.77 23.72
C ALA A 36 3.38 16.31 23.47
N MET A 37 3.61 15.59 22.37
CA MET A 37 4.98 15.31 21.95
C MET A 37 5.67 16.66 21.76
N PRO A 38 6.86 16.88 22.33
CA PRO A 38 7.59 18.08 22.03
C PRO A 38 7.82 18.10 20.52
N SER A 39 7.44 19.20 19.87
CA SER A 39 7.85 19.50 18.50
C SER A 39 9.37 19.61 18.50
N THR A 40 10.05 18.49 18.35
CA THR A 40 11.50 18.46 18.23
C THR A 40 11.80 18.71 16.77
N ASP A 41 11.92 19.99 16.45
CA ASP A 41 12.71 20.52 15.34
C ASP A 41 14.21 20.21 15.57
N THR A 42 14.52 18.94 15.90
CA THR A 42 15.87 18.41 15.86
C THR A 42 16.03 17.88 14.44
N LYS A 43 16.74 18.66 13.62
CA LYS A 43 17.14 18.25 12.28
C LYS A 43 17.67 16.81 12.33
N ARG A 44 16.99 15.91 11.62
CA ARG A 44 17.37 14.50 11.51
C ARG A 44 18.77 14.40 10.92
N ARG A 45 19.50 13.35 11.30
CA ARG A 45 20.88 13.18 10.82
C ARG A 45 20.94 12.95 9.31
N TYR A 46 19.96 12.22 8.78
CA TYR A 46 19.90 11.86 7.36
C TYR A 46 18.69 12.53 6.70
N THR A 47 18.82 12.85 5.42
CA THR A 47 17.70 13.34 4.61
C THR A 47 17.61 12.47 3.36
N ARG A 48 16.50 11.75 3.20
CA ARG A 48 16.18 11.05 1.96
C ARG A 48 15.75 12.09 0.93
N VAL A 49 16.49 12.16 -0.16
CA VAL A 49 16.27 13.14 -1.24
C VAL A 49 15.65 12.46 -2.47
N ASN A 50 15.04 13.25 -3.34
CA ASN A 50 14.57 12.72 -4.62
C ASN A 50 15.77 12.18 -5.39
N LEU A 51 15.69 10.94 -5.90
CA LEU A 51 16.79 10.30 -6.61
C LEU A 51 17.28 11.10 -7.83
N ASN A 52 16.41 11.89 -8.47
CA ASN A 52 16.76 12.71 -9.64
C ASN A 52 17.47 14.02 -9.26
N SER A 53 17.52 14.36 -7.97
CA SER A 53 18.32 15.49 -7.50
C SER A 53 19.81 15.19 -7.62
N LYS A 54 20.65 16.23 -7.66
CA LYS A 54 22.12 16.08 -7.64
C LYS A 54 22.60 15.23 -6.46
N GLU A 55 21.99 15.44 -5.29
CA GLU A 55 22.32 14.67 -4.09
C GLU A 55 21.80 13.23 -4.17
N GLY A 56 20.63 13.03 -4.78
CA GLY A 56 20.08 11.70 -5.05
C GLY A 56 20.98 10.87 -5.96
N GLN A 57 21.52 11.47 -7.02
CA GLN A 57 22.48 10.81 -7.90
C GLN A 57 23.78 10.45 -7.16
N ARG A 58 24.26 11.32 -6.24
CA ARG A 58 25.39 10.97 -5.34
C ARG A 58 25.06 9.77 -4.45
N MET A 59 23.85 9.72 -3.89
CA MET A 59 23.39 8.58 -3.10
C MET A 59 23.30 7.30 -3.94
N LEU A 60 22.91 7.37 -5.21
CA LEU A 60 22.90 6.22 -6.12
C LEU A 60 24.30 5.64 -6.36
N GLU A 61 25.36 6.45 -6.37
CA GLU A 61 26.73 5.94 -6.44
C GLU A 61 27.10 5.12 -5.21
N SER A 62 26.76 5.60 -4.00
CA SER A 62 26.95 4.87 -2.75
C SER A 62 26.09 3.61 -2.70
N TYR A 63 24.84 3.69 -3.18
CA TYR A 63 23.95 2.54 -3.29
C TYR A 63 24.54 1.44 -4.17
N GLN A 64 25.02 1.78 -5.36
CA GLN A 64 25.71 0.83 -6.24
C GLN A 64 26.95 0.19 -5.60
N LYS A 65 27.73 0.92 -4.79
CA LYS A 65 28.85 0.33 -4.05
C LYS A 65 28.36 -0.71 -3.04
N GLY A 66 27.29 -0.39 -2.31
CA GLY A 66 26.64 -1.32 -1.38
C GLY A 66 26.13 -2.59 -2.08
N ILE A 67 25.41 -2.46 -3.20
CA ILE A 67 24.93 -3.60 -4.01
C ILE A 67 26.09 -4.49 -4.45
N ARG A 68 27.17 -3.89 -5.02
CA ARG A 68 28.36 -4.66 -5.45
C ARG A 68 28.97 -5.43 -4.29
N ALA A 69 29.06 -4.82 -3.10
CA ALA A 69 29.58 -5.50 -1.91
C ALA A 69 28.66 -6.67 -1.49
N MET A 70 27.34 -6.49 -1.50
CA MET A 70 26.39 -7.54 -1.14
C MET A 70 26.37 -8.71 -2.14
N LEU A 71 26.51 -8.44 -3.44
CA LEU A 71 26.49 -9.47 -4.50
C LEU A 71 27.68 -10.43 -4.43
N VAL A 72 28.83 -9.99 -3.90
CA VAL A 72 30.04 -10.83 -3.78
C VAL A 72 30.16 -11.56 -2.43
N LEU A 73 29.26 -11.29 -1.47
CA LEU A 73 29.24 -12.02 -0.21
C LEU A 73 28.83 -13.48 -0.44
N PRO A 74 29.33 -14.43 0.37
CA PRO A 74 28.89 -15.82 0.30
C PRO A 74 27.35 -15.91 0.39
N PRO A 75 26.69 -16.78 -0.40
CA PRO A 75 25.24 -16.96 -0.32
C PRO A 75 24.71 -17.40 1.06
N SER A 76 25.57 -17.81 2.00
CA SER A 76 25.18 -18.09 3.40
C SER A 76 25.21 -16.85 4.30
N ASP A 77 25.85 -15.76 3.88
CA ASP A 77 25.93 -14.51 4.63
C ASP A 77 24.54 -13.82 4.66
N PRO A 78 24.00 -13.45 5.83
CA PRO A 78 22.72 -12.75 5.92
C PRO A 78 22.68 -11.40 5.17
N LEU A 79 23.84 -10.79 4.89
CA LEU A 79 23.97 -9.55 4.13
C LEU A 79 24.16 -9.78 2.62
N ASN A 80 24.25 -11.03 2.16
CA ASN A 80 24.24 -11.30 0.71
C ASN A 80 22.96 -10.75 0.07
N TRP A 81 23.09 -10.21 -1.15
CA TRP A 81 21.98 -9.57 -1.88
C TRP A 81 20.72 -10.43 -1.88
N TYR A 82 20.82 -11.66 -2.38
CA TYR A 82 19.69 -12.57 -2.50
C TYR A 82 19.20 -13.10 -1.15
N ARG A 83 20.08 -13.25 -0.17
CA ARG A 83 19.67 -13.59 1.20
C ARG A 83 18.79 -12.51 1.81
N HIS A 84 19.12 -11.25 1.56
CA HIS A 84 18.32 -10.11 2.01
C HIS A 84 17.00 -9.98 1.23
N THR A 85 16.99 -10.25 -0.08
CA THR A 85 15.77 -10.15 -0.90
C THR A 85 14.73 -11.21 -0.53
N LEU A 86 15.17 -12.40 -0.06
CA LEU A 86 14.28 -13.46 0.40
C LEU A 86 13.43 -13.07 1.62
N ILE A 87 13.83 -12.06 2.40
CA ILE A 87 13.04 -11.55 3.53
C ILE A 87 11.65 -11.11 3.05
N HIS A 88 11.58 -10.40 1.93
CA HIS A 88 10.31 -9.96 1.35
C HIS A 88 9.45 -11.14 0.87
N THR A 89 10.06 -12.16 0.26
CA THR A 89 9.34 -13.36 -0.16
C THR A 89 8.73 -14.15 1.00
N LEU A 90 9.41 -14.13 2.15
CA LEU A 90 9.01 -14.95 3.30
C LEU A 90 8.03 -14.25 4.25
N ASP A 91 8.08 -12.92 4.35
CA ASP A 91 7.48 -12.20 5.49
C ASP A 91 6.62 -11.00 5.08
N CYS A 92 6.70 -10.54 3.82
CA CYS A 92 6.07 -9.26 3.42
C CYS A 92 4.53 -9.28 3.51
N PRO A 93 3.91 -8.39 4.32
CA PRO A 93 2.47 -8.23 4.36
C PRO A 93 1.94 -7.48 3.14
N HIS A 94 0.77 -7.91 2.66
CA HIS A 94 -0.01 -7.25 1.62
C HIS A 94 -1.50 -7.33 1.91
N GLY A 95 -2.24 -6.29 1.54
CA GLY A 95 -3.67 -6.14 1.75
C GLY A 95 -4.03 -6.00 3.22
N ASN A 96 -3.12 -5.53 4.07
CA ASN A 96 -3.41 -5.32 5.48
C ASN A 96 -2.60 -4.19 6.11
N TRP A 97 -3.07 -3.73 7.27
CA TRP A 97 -2.56 -2.58 8.04
C TRP A 97 -1.09 -2.64 8.50
N TRP A 98 -0.39 -3.75 8.28
CA TRP A 98 1.05 -3.89 8.56
C TRP A 98 1.95 -3.62 7.34
N PHE A 99 1.36 -3.42 6.16
CA PHE A 99 2.08 -3.07 4.92
C PHE A 99 3.10 -1.94 5.16
N LEU A 100 2.67 -0.80 5.68
CA LEU A 100 3.54 0.37 5.88
C LEU A 100 4.63 0.18 6.95
N PRO A 101 4.34 -0.22 8.20
CA PRO A 101 5.38 -0.39 9.22
C PRO A 101 6.40 -1.47 8.85
N TRP A 102 5.99 -2.56 8.19
CA TRP A 102 6.91 -3.60 7.73
C TRP A 102 7.88 -3.03 6.68
N HIS A 103 7.37 -2.35 5.65
CA HIS A 103 8.25 -1.76 4.62
C HIS A 103 9.18 -0.67 5.17
N ARG A 104 8.74 0.13 6.15
CA ARG A 104 9.62 1.08 6.85
C ARG A 104 10.79 0.36 7.53
N GLY A 105 10.49 -0.70 8.29
CA GLY A 105 11.52 -1.53 8.93
C GLY A 105 12.49 -2.11 7.91
N TYR A 106 11.96 -2.69 6.84
CA TYR A 106 12.75 -3.33 5.78
C TYR A 106 13.70 -2.33 5.09
N VAL A 107 13.19 -1.19 4.60
CA VAL A 107 13.99 -0.15 3.94
C VAL A 107 14.97 0.50 4.93
N GLY A 108 14.56 0.73 6.18
CA GLY A 108 15.41 1.34 7.21
C GLY A 108 16.62 0.49 7.57
N TRP A 109 16.46 -0.82 7.77
CA TRP A 109 17.58 -1.73 8.03
C TRP A 109 18.47 -1.91 6.80
N PHE A 110 17.87 -2.03 5.62
CA PHE A 110 18.62 -2.08 4.38
C PHE A 110 19.47 -0.82 4.14
N GLU A 111 18.93 0.36 4.45
CA GLU A 111 19.68 1.61 4.39
C GLU A 111 20.91 1.60 5.30
N LYS A 112 20.81 1.05 6.52
CA LYS A 112 21.96 0.89 7.43
C LYS A 112 23.00 -0.10 6.87
N ILE A 113 22.55 -1.19 6.25
CA ILE A 113 23.43 -2.16 5.58
C ILE A 113 24.21 -1.47 4.45
N ILE A 114 23.52 -0.76 3.54
CA ILE A 114 24.16 -0.04 2.45
C ILE A 114 25.11 1.05 2.96
N ARG A 115 24.73 1.80 4.01
CA ARG A 115 25.60 2.80 4.64
C ARG A 115 26.93 2.20 5.10
N LYS A 116 26.89 1.01 5.71
CA LYS A 116 28.10 0.29 6.13
C LYS A 116 28.90 -0.24 4.94
N LEU A 117 28.25 -0.96 4.02
CA LEU A 117 28.94 -1.68 2.95
C LEU A 117 29.45 -0.77 1.82
N SER A 118 28.82 0.38 1.60
CA SER A 118 29.30 1.41 0.67
C SER A 118 30.51 2.20 1.22
N GLY A 119 30.72 2.17 2.54
CA GLY A 119 31.69 3.02 3.24
C GLY A 119 31.28 4.48 3.36
N ASP A 120 30.05 4.84 2.97
CA ASP A 120 29.53 6.20 3.05
C ASP A 120 28.68 6.38 4.31
N ALA A 121 29.29 6.95 5.36
CA ALA A 121 28.62 7.21 6.63
C ALA A 121 27.43 8.20 6.54
N ASN A 122 27.28 8.91 5.42
CA ASN A 122 26.20 9.87 5.19
C ASN A 122 25.14 9.32 4.22
N PHE A 123 25.24 8.07 3.80
CA PHE A 123 24.25 7.48 2.92
C PHE A 123 22.84 7.53 3.54
N ALA A 124 21.89 8.03 2.75
CA ALA A 124 20.46 8.01 3.01
C ALA A 124 19.77 7.48 1.74
N MET A 125 18.79 6.59 1.88
CA MET A 125 18.11 6.00 0.74
C MET A 125 17.36 7.10 -0.02
N PRO A 126 17.68 7.37 -1.31
CA PRO A 126 16.88 8.32 -2.07
C PRO A 126 15.48 7.76 -2.32
N PHE A 127 14.51 8.64 -2.55
CA PHE A 127 13.14 8.22 -2.92
C PHE A 127 12.86 8.49 -4.40
N TRP A 128 12.03 7.65 -5.00
CA TRP A 128 11.56 7.81 -6.37
C TRP A 128 10.21 8.52 -6.41
N ASP A 129 10.23 9.81 -6.74
CA ASP A 129 9.02 10.61 -6.94
C ASP A 129 8.42 10.35 -8.33
N TRP A 130 7.80 9.18 -8.49
CA TRP A 130 7.12 8.80 -9.73
C TRP A 130 5.94 9.72 -10.10
N THR A 131 5.46 10.57 -9.18
CA THR A 131 4.40 11.53 -9.50
C THR A 131 4.97 12.69 -10.30
N ALA A 132 6.18 13.13 -9.95
CA ALA A 132 6.91 14.14 -10.70
C ALA A 132 7.45 13.57 -12.02
N GLU A 133 7.91 12.31 -12.01
CA GLU A 133 8.47 11.65 -13.20
C GLU A 133 7.95 10.20 -13.34
N PRO A 134 6.84 9.99 -14.06
CA PRO A 134 6.14 8.70 -14.15
C PRO A 134 6.80 7.75 -15.16
N ARG A 135 8.04 7.36 -14.87
CA ARG A 135 8.87 6.45 -15.66
C ARG A 135 10.00 5.87 -14.82
N ILE A 136 10.57 4.74 -15.22
CA ILE A 136 11.81 4.26 -14.61
C ILE A 136 12.92 5.31 -14.84
N PRO A 137 13.65 5.73 -13.78
CA PRO A 137 14.74 6.67 -13.92
C PRO A 137 15.90 6.08 -14.73
N ASP A 138 16.51 6.87 -15.61
CA ASP A 138 17.54 6.42 -16.56
C ASP A 138 18.66 5.61 -15.90
N ALA A 139 19.12 6.04 -14.71
CA ALA A 139 20.19 5.37 -13.96
C ALA A 139 19.92 3.89 -13.65
N PHE A 140 18.65 3.45 -13.64
CA PHE A 140 18.31 2.06 -13.36
C PHE A 140 18.47 1.14 -14.57
N PHE A 141 18.77 1.65 -15.77
CA PHE A 141 19.16 0.82 -16.91
C PHE A 141 20.66 0.51 -16.97
N ASP A 142 21.45 1.13 -16.08
CA ASP A 142 22.91 1.05 -16.06
C ASP A 142 23.47 0.27 -14.87
N GLY A 143 24.63 -0.35 -15.10
CA GLY A 143 25.46 -0.92 -14.03
C GLY A 143 24.68 -1.90 -13.14
N VAL A 144 24.99 -1.91 -11.84
CA VAL A 144 24.34 -2.82 -10.89
C VAL A 144 22.97 -2.32 -10.40
N LEU A 145 22.45 -1.21 -10.93
CA LEU A 145 21.06 -0.79 -10.71
C LEU A 145 20.10 -1.49 -11.69
N ASN A 146 20.64 -2.05 -12.76
CA ASN A 146 19.92 -2.91 -13.69
C ASN A 146 20.11 -4.39 -13.29
N PRO A 147 19.05 -5.12 -12.94
CA PRO A 147 19.14 -6.55 -12.59
C PRO A 147 19.58 -7.44 -13.77
N ASP A 148 19.59 -6.95 -15.02
CA ASP A 148 20.19 -7.67 -16.15
C ASP A 148 21.74 -7.65 -16.16
N ASN A 149 22.35 -6.85 -15.30
CA ASN A 149 23.80 -6.74 -15.23
C ASN A 149 24.47 -8.09 -14.93
N GLN A 150 25.67 -8.30 -15.49
CA GLN A 150 26.42 -9.54 -15.32
C GLN A 150 26.79 -9.88 -13.86
N ALA A 151 26.73 -8.90 -12.96
CA ALA A 151 26.95 -9.13 -11.53
C ALA A 151 25.82 -9.93 -10.85
N PHE A 152 24.62 -9.96 -11.46
CA PHE A 152 23.49 -10.76 -10.98
C PHE A 152 23.52 -12.16 -11.60
N ILE A 153 22.97 -13.12 -10.87
CA ILE A 153 22.75 -14.49 -11.30
C ILE A 153 21.76 -14.48 -12.48
N ASP A 154 22.11 -15.14 -13.58
CA ASP A 154 21.44 -14.98 -14.87
C ASP A 154 20.30 -15.96 -15.16
N SER A 155 20.16 -17.01 -14.34
CA SER A 155 19.23 -18.11 -14.58
C SER A 155 18.79 -18.77 -13.28
N TYR A 156 17.56 -19.28 -13.27
CA TYR A 156 16.99 -19.96 -12.10
C TYR A 156 17.86 -21.17 -11.67
N ALA A 157 18.42 -21.92 -12.61
CA ALA A 157 19.28 -23.06 -12.32
C ALA A 157 20.50 -22.66 -11.46
N LYS A 158 21.20 -21.58 -11.84
CA LYS A 158 22.34 -21.05 -11.07
C LYS A 158 21.91 -20.42 -9.75
N PHE A 159 20.75 -19.76 -9.74
CA PHE A 159 20.19 -19.17 -8.52
C PHE A 159 19.91 -20.26 -7.48
N ARG A 160 19.23 -21.33 -7.91
CA ARG A 160 18.96 -22.50 -7.10
C ARG A 160 20.26 -23.16 -6.67
N GLU A 161 21.20 -23.41 -7.57
CA GLU A 161 22.51 -24.00 -7.23
C GLU A 161 23.23 -23.21 -6.14
N ALA A 162 23.29 -21.88 -6.26
CA ALA A 162 23.98 -21.01 -5.33
C ALA A 162 23.32 -20.95 -3.94
N LEU A 163 21.98 -20.98 -3.88
CA LEU A 163 21.22 -20.73 -2.66
C LEU A 163 20.59 -21.98 -2.03
N PHE A 164 20.57 -23.12 -2.70
CA PHE A 164 19.91 -24.34 -2.20
C PHE A 164 20.41 -24.71 -0.79
N ASN A 165 21.70 -24.99 -0.64
CA ASN A 165 22.28 -25.36 0.66
C ASN A 165 22.20 -24.24 1.72
N PRO A 166 22.47 -22.96 1.40
CA PRO A 166 22.24 -21.85 2.32
C PRO A 166 20.80 -21.76 2.85
N VAL A 167 19.81 -21.93 1.98
CA VAL A 167 18.38 -21.88 2.35
C VAL A 167 17.99 -23.10 3.19
N GLU A 168 18.44 -24.29 2.84
CA GLU A 168 18.24 -25.49 3.67
C GLU A 168 18.83 -25.30 5.08
N THR A 169 20.02 -24.71 5.15
CA THR A 169 20.69 -24.41 6.44
C THR A 169 19.92 -23.36 7.24
N LEU A 170 19.43 -22.30 6.58
CA LEU A 170 18.63 -21.26 7.22
C LEU A 170 17.38 -21.83 7.89
N TRP A 171 16.68 -22.75 7.24
CA TRP A 171 15.47 -23.36 7.83
C TRP A 171 15.75 -24.08 9.14
N GLY A 172 16.92 -24.72 9.25
CA GLY A 172 17.38 -25.34 10.50
C GLY A 172 17.77 -24.35 11.60
N GLN A 173 17.88 -23.06 11.28
CA GLN A 173 18.27 -21.99 12.21
C GLN A 173 17.08 -21.14 12.67
N PHE A 174 15.93 -21.25 12.01
CA PHE A 174 14.75 -20.50 12.42
C PHE A 174 14.31 -20.88 13.84
N THR A 175 14.03 -19.86 14.63
CA THR A 175 13.43 -20.03 15.96
C THR A 175 12.01 -20.59 15.83
N PRO A 176 11.44 -21.20 16.89
CA PRO A 176 10.05 -21.65 16.87
C PRO A 176 9.05 -20.56 16.49
N GLN A 177 9.31 -19.30 16.86
CA GLN A 177 8.45 -18.17 16.52
C GLN A 177 8.56 -17.78 15.05
N GLN A 178 9.78 -17.75 14.48
CA GLN A 178 9.95 -17.53 13.03
C GLN A 178 9.31 -18.66 12.22
N MET A 179 9.46 -19.91 12.65
CA MET A 179 8.78 -21.04 12.00
C MET A 179 7.26 -20.95 12.08
N HIS A 180 6.71 -20.38 13.16
CA HIS A 180 5.28 -20.13 13.27
C HIS A 180 4.80 -19.13 12.21
N GLU A 181 5.50 -18.00 12.03
CA GLU A 181 5.16 -17.02 10.98
C GLU A 181 5.23 -17.63 9.58
N LEU A 182 6.29 -18.42 9.30
CA LEU A 182 6.43 -19.11 8.01
C LEU A 182 5.30 -20.12 7.77
N GLN A 183 4.80 -20.80 8.80
CA GLN A 183 3.65 -21.70 8.67
C GLN A 183 2.38 -20.95 8.31
N LEU A 184 2.14 -19.76 8.89
CA LEU A 184 1.01 -18.90 8.53
C LEU A 184 1.08 -18.43 7.07
N ARG A 185 2.30 -18.26 6.55
CA ARG A 185 2.61 -17.93 5.14
C ARG A 185 2.66 -19.15 4.20
N ASN A 186 2.37 -20.35 4.68
CA ASN A 186 2.44 -21.60 3.91
C ASN A 186 3.87 -21.96 3.41
N TYR A 187 4.89 -21.60 4.18
CA TYR A 187 6.29 -21.99 3.99
C TYR A 187 6.85 -22.88 5.12
N PRO A 188 6.19 -23.99 5.50
CA PRO A 188 6.68 -24.86 6.57
C PRO A 188 8.03 -25.52 6.27
N TYR A 189 8.42 -25.65 4.99
CA TYR A 189 9.68 -26.27 4.56
C TYR A 189 10.37 -25.45 3.45
N PRO A 190 11.70 -25.59 3.26
CA PRO A 190 12.43 -24.93 2.18
C PRO A 190 11.87 -25.22 0.79
N ARG A 191 11.38 -26.46 0.57
CA ARG A 191 10.77 -26.88 -0.69
C ARG A 191 9.57 -26.03 -1.09
N ASP A 192 8.85 -25.46 -0.12
CA ASP A 192 7.66 -24.65 -0.40
C ASP A 192 8.06 -23.29 -0.96
N LEU A 193 9.15 -22.70 -0.43
CA LEU A 193 9.79 -21.52 -1.02
C LEU A 193 10.25 -21.79 -2.45
N TRP A 194 10.95 -22.91 -2.67
CA TRP A 194 11.46 -23.26 -4.00
C TRP A 194 10.35 -23.46 -5.03
N ARG A 195 9.24 -24.12 -4.65
CA ARG A 195 8.06 -24.27 -5.51
C ARG A 195 7.48 -22.92 -5.89
N GLY A 196 7.37 -21.98 -4.95
CA GLY A 196 6.93 -20.61 -5.21
C GLY A 196 7.86 -19.88 -6.18
N ILE A 197 9.17 -19.93 -5.95
CA ILE A 197 10.15 -19.24 -6.82
C ILE A 197 10.15 -19.80 -8.25
N GLU A 198 10.00 -21.12 -8.40
CA GLU A 198 9.94 -21.79 -9.71
C GLU A 198 8.59 -21.61 -10.42
N GLY A 199 7.53 -21.24 -9.69
CA GLY A 199 6.16 -21.17 -10.21
C GLY A 199 5.45 -22.52 -10.29
N ASP A 200 5.91 -23.56 -9.60
CA ASP A 200 5.29 -24.90 -9.54
C ASP A 200 4.93 -25.51 -10.91
N GLY A 201 5.78 -25.28 -11.92
CA GLY A 201 5.57 -25.73 -13.30
C GLY A 201 4.68 -24.84 -14.16
N LYS A 202 4.25 -23.69 -13.62
CA LYS A 202 3.57 -22.60 -14.33
C LYS A 202 4.54 -21.41 -14.42
N PRO A 203 5.22 -21.22 -15.56
CA PRO A 203 6.21 -20.16 -15.72
C PRO A 203 5.66 -18.76 -15.41
N GLU A 204 4.36 -18.54 -15.61
CA GLU A 204 3.67 -17.32 -15.24
C GLU A 204 3.72 -17.03 -13.74
N ASP A 205 3.69 -18.06 -12.88
CA ASP A 205 3.68 -17.92 -11.42
C ASP A 205 5.11 -17.81 -10.82
N ALA A 206 6.15 -17.89 -11.66
CA ALA A 206 7.53 -17.84 -11.23
C ALA A 206 7.92 -16.47 -10.66
N MET A 207 8.76 -16.48 -9.63
CA MET A 207 9.28 -15.26 -9.02
C MET A 207 10.69 -14.91 -9.53
N PHE A 208 11.41 -15.90 -10.07
CA PHE A 208 12.74 -15.67 -10.64
C PHE A 208 12.67 -15.40 -12.14
N PHE A 209 13.33 -14.32 -12.57
CA PHE A 209 13.38 -13.92 -13.97
C PHE A 209 14.81 -14.02 -14.51
N PRO A 210 15.04 -14.75 -15.62
CA PRO A 210 16.36 -14.83 -16.23
C PRO A 210 16.77 -13.49 -16.85
N ARG A 211 18.07 -13.32 -17.09
CA ARG A 211 18.61 -12.12 -17.76
C ARG A 211 17.87 -11.86 -19.08
N GLY A 212 17.51 -10.60 -19.32
CA GLY A 212 16.72 -10.13 -20.46
C GLY A 212 15.21 -10.19 -20.25
N GLN A 213 14.75 -10.70 -19.11
CA GLN A 213 13.33 -10.74 -18.71
C GLN A 213 13.10 -10.13 -17.33
N THR A 214 14.10 -9.43 -16.78
CA THR A 214 14.08 -8.94 -15.40
C THR A 214 13.17 -7.73 -15.21
N ARG A 215 12.76 -7.07 -16.30
CA ARG A 215 11.74 -6.01 -16.38
C ARG A 215 10.97 -6.10 -17.70
N ALA A 216 9.72 -5.64 -17.69
CA ALA A 216 8.93 -5.36 -18.89
C ALA A 216 9.28 -3.99 -19.50
N LEU A 217 9.51 -2.98 -18.66
CA LEU A 217 9.96 -1.65 -19.10
C LEU A 217 11.45 -1.67 -19.43
N THR A 218 11.82 -1.01 -20.54
CA THR A 218 13.18 -1.02 -21.09
C THR A 218 13.72 0.39 -21.25
N GLU A 219 15.02 0.54 -21.51
CA GLU A 219 15.63 1.86 -21.80
C GLU A 219 14.94 2.58 -22.97
N ASN A 220 14.51 1.83 -23.99
CA ASN A 220 13.79 2.35 -25.15
C ASN A 220 12.30 2.62 -24.87
N GLN A 221 11.73 2.00 -23.82
CA GLN A 221 10.34 2.17 -23.40
C GLN A 221 10.26 2.27 -21.87
N PRO A 222 10.75 3.38 -21.28
CA PRO A 222 10.89 3.49 -19.83
C PRO A 222 9.65 4.08 -19.15
N ASN A 223 8.73 4.63 -19.95
CA ASN A 223 7.56 5.34 -19.46
C ASN A 223 6.50 4.37 -18.97
N PHE A 224 5.87 4.73 -17.85
CA PHE A 224 4.71 4.01 -17.36
C PHE A 224 3.54 4.02 -18.35
N ASP A 225 2.73 2.98 -18.26
CA ASP A 225 1.46 2.88 -18.96
C ASP A 225 0.47 3.94 -18.43
N CYS A 226 -0.67 4.13 -19.09
CA CYS A 226 -1.62 5.18 -18.74
C CYS A 226 -2.36 4.90 -17.42
N THR A 227 -2.56 3.62 -17.09
CA THR A 227 -3.21 3.23 -15.84
C THR A 227 -2.28 3.45 -14.66
N THR A 228 -0.99 3.17 -14.83
CA THR A 228 0.05 3.44 -13.84
C THR A 228 0.29 4.94 -13.71
N LYS A 229 0.40 5.69 -14.83
CA LYS A 229 0.44 7.18 -14.81
C LYS A 229 -0.72 7.79 -14.03
N ASN A 230 -1.92 7.24 -14.16
CA ASN A 230 -3.07 7.67 -13.37
C ASN A 230 -2.94 7.29 -11.88
N ALA A 231 -2.50 6.07 -11.59
CA ALA A 231 -2.26 5.58 -10.23
C ALA A 231 -1.17 6.39 -9.51
N VAL A 232 -0.20 6.92 -10.25
CA VAL A 232 0.89 7.75 -9.74
C VAL A 232 0.62 9.26 -9.80
N SER A 233 -0.55 9.67 -10.28
CA SER A 233 -0.90 11.08 -10.46
C SER A 233 -1.05 11.82 -9.13
N LEU A 234 -0.86 13.14 -9.15
CA LEU A 234 -1.04 13.98 -7.96
C LEU A 234 -2.47 13.86 -7.39
N GLU A 235 -3.50 13.73 -8.22
CA GLU A 235 -4.87 13.58 -7.71
C GLU A 235 -5.06 12.26 -6.95
N THR A 236 -4.54 11.14 -7.48
CA THR A 236 -4.56 9.85 -6.76
C THR A 236 -3.76 9.91 -5.47
N ILE A 237 -2.62 10.61 -5.46
CA ILE A 237 -1.84 10.83 -4.23
C ILE A 237 -2.62 11.64 -3.19
N LEU A 238 -3.29 12.71 -3.61
CA LEU A 238 -4.10 13.51 -2.69
C LEU A 238 -5.29 12.71 -2.14
N ASP A 239 -5.89 11.83 -2.93
CA ASP A 239 -6.92 10.89 -2.46
C ASP A 239 -6.33 9.86 -1.48
N ALA A 240 -5.11 9.36 -1.72
CA ALA A 240 -4.43 8.45 -0.80
C ALA A 240 -4.05 9.10 0.54
N LEU A 241 -3.80 10.42 0.56
CA LEU A 241 -3.49 11.20 1.76
C LEU A 241 -4.74 11.76 2.48
N ALA A 242 -5.92 11.61 1.88
CA ALA A 242 -7.18 12.11 2.41
C ALA A 242 -7.68 11.40 3.69
N PRO A 243 -7.54 10.07 3.88
CA PRO A 243 -8.03 9.37 5.06
C PRO A 243 -7.65 10.06 6.37
N ARG A 244 -8.57 10.04 7.34
CA ARG A 244 -8.36 10.64 8.67
C ARG A 244 -8.12 9.62 9.79
N SER A 245 -8.22 8.33 9.48
CA SER A 245 -7.85 7.22 10.37
C SER A 245 -6.77 6.36 9.71
N PHE A 246 -5.97 5.69 10.52
CA PHE A 246 -4.93 4.80 10.00
C PHE A 246 -5.55 3.59 9.30
N GLU A 247 -6.68 3.07 9.79
CA GLU A 247 -7.37 1.90 9.23
C GLU A 247 -7.86 2.11 7.79
N LEU A 248 -8.12 3.35 7.40
CA LEU A 248 -8.46 3.71 6.01
C LEU A 248 -7.23 4.07 5.17
N PHE A 249 -6.17 4.55 5.83
CA PHE A 249 -4.93 4.94 5.16
C PHE A 249 -4.03 3.73 4.84
N GLY A 250 -3.83 2.87 5.82
CA GLY A 250 -2.79 1.85 5.85
C GLY A 250 -3.22 0.46 5.41
N SER A 251 -4.41 0.30 4.81
CA SER A 251 -5.08 -0.99 4.50
C SER A 251 -5.86 -1.61 5.68
N GLU A 252 -6.70 -2.61 5.40
CA GLU A 252 -7.64 -3.19 6.37
C GLU A 252 -6.94 -3.96 7.50
N SER A 253 -7.61 -4.08 8.65
CA SER A 253 -7.11 -4.88 9.77
C SER A 253 -7.12 -6.38 9.45
N ALA A 254 -6.11 -7.09 9.92
CA ALA A 254 -6.03 -8.54 9.85
C ALA A 254 -5.63 -9.15 11.21
N PRO A 255 -5.83 -10.47 11.42
CA PRO A 255 -5.43 -11.14 12.67
C PRO A 255 -3.91 -11.19 12.91
N ASN A 256 -3.11 -11.18 11.83
CA ASN A 256 -1.64 -11.12 11.83
C ASN A 256 -1.15 -10.65 10.44
N HIS A 257 0.09 -10.20 10.33
CA HIS A 257 0.67 -9.66 9.09
C HIS A 257 0.90 -10.76 8.05
N SER A 258 1.14 -11.98 8.54
CA SER A 258 1.28 -13.22 7.78
C SER A 258 -0.02 -13.70 7.11
N ASN A 259 -1.16 -13.10 7.46
CA ASN A 259 -2.47 -13.59 7.07
C ASN A 259 -2.68 -13.50 5.56
N SER A 260 -2.96 -14.65 4.97
CA SER A 260 -3.31 -14.82 3.57
C SER A 260 -4.82 -15.00 3.35
N HIS A 261 -5.69 -14.67 4.31
CA HIS A 261 -7.13 -15.01 4.28
C HIS A 261 -8.08 -13.80 4.37
N GLN A 262 -7.59 -12.61 4.68
CA GLN A 262 -8.39 -11.37 4.69
C GLN A 262 -7.52 -10.26 4.13
N HIS A 263 -7.95 -9.67 3.01
CA HIS A 263 -7.23 -8.60 2.35
C HIS A 263 -8.16 -7.42 2.07
N GLY A 264 -7.71 -6.24 2.43
CA GLY A 264 -8.36 -5.00 2.06
C GLY A 264 -7.31 -3.95 1.79
N PHE A 265 -7.24 -3.48 0.55
CA PHE A 265 -6.20 -2.57 0.10
C PHE A 265 -6.68 -1.12 0.21
N GLY A 266 -5.91 -0.32 0.94
CA GLY A 266 -5.99 1.15 0.89
C GLY A 266 -5.50 1.68 -0.46
N ILE A 267 -5.77 2.97 -0.73
CA ILE A 267 -5.40 3.58 -2.02
C ILE A 267 -3.89 3.51 -2.26
N LEU A 268 -3.07 3.79 -1.23
CA LEU A 268 -1.62 3.85 -1.35
C LEU A 268 -1.02 2.49 -1.77
N GLU A 269 -1.59 1.38 -1.27
CA GLU A 269 -1.14 0.02 -1.60
C GLU A 269 -1.71 -0.45 -2.95
N ALA A 270 -3.01 -0.26 -3.20
CA ALA A 270 -3.67 -0.76 -4.41
C ALA A 270 -3.25 -0.02 -5.69
N PHE A 271 -2.94 1.27 -5.59
CA PHE A 271 -2.70 2.11 -6.75
C PHE A 271 -1.21 2.28 -6.99
N PRO A 272 -0.53 3.28 -6.42
CA PRO A 272 0.83 3.50 -6.87
C PRO A 272 1.76 2.33 -6.53
N HIS A 273 1.57 1.65 -5.40
CA HIS A 273 2.39 0.49 -5.07
C HIS A 273 2.17 -0.67 -6.05
N ASN A 274 0.99 -1.32 -6.03
CA ASN A 274 0.75 -2.49 -6.89
C ASN A 274 0.92 -2.18 -8.38
N LYS A 275 0.51 -0.98 -8.84
CA LYS A 275 0.62 -0.62 -10.26
C LYS A 275 2.06 -0.36 -10.69
N VAL A 276 2.88 0.31 -9.89
CA VAL A 276 4.30 0.49 -10.25
C VAL A 276 5.03 -0.86 -10.28
N HIS A 277 4.77 -1.74 -9.31
CA HIS A 277 5.29 -3.11 -9.33
C HIS A 277 4.93 -3.86 -10.61
N ASN A 278 3.62 -3.88 -10.94
CA ASN A 278 3.11 -4.65 -12.06
C ASN A 278 3.51 -4.07 -13.42
N ASP A 279 3.65 -2.75 -13.56
CA ASP A 279 4.05 -2.09 -14.81
C ASP A 279 5.55 -2.29 -15.09
N ILE A 280 6.42 -2.20 -14.07
CA ILE A 280 7.83 -2.55 -14.24
C ILE A 280 7.98 -4.02 -14.62
N GLY A 281 7.15 -4.91 -14.05
CA GLY A 281 7.13 -6.33 -14.37
C GLY A 281 8.44 -7.04 -13.99
N GLY A 282 8.65 -8.24 -14.53
CA GLY A 282 9.79 -9.08 -14.18
C GLY A 282 9.89 -9.29 -12.65
N PHE A 283 11.08 -9.08 -12.07
CA PHE A 283 11.24 -9.21 -10.62
C PHE A 283 10.27 -8.30 -9.86
N MET A 284 10.11 -7.03 -10.29
CA MET A 284 9.21 -6.08 -9.62
C MET A 284 7.75 -6.52 -9.60
N GLY A 285 7.31 -7.40 -10.51
CA GLY A 285 5.94 -7.92 -10.54
C GLY A 285 5.65 -9.05 -9.54
N ASN A 286 6.62 -9.50 -8.74
CA ASN A 286 6.44 -10.64 -7.83
C ASN A 286 7.21 -10.48 -6.50
N PHE A 287 7.08 -11.45 -5.59
CA PHE A 287 7.64 -11.39 -4.23
C PHE A 287 9.18 -11.44 -4.15
N LEU A 288 9.87 -11.71 -5.25
CA LEU A 288 11.32 -11.48 -5.39
C LEU A 288 11.66 -10.07 -5.92
N SER A 289 10.71 -9.13 -5.87
CA SER A 289 10.87 -7.74 -6.31
C SER A 289 12.11 -7.02 -5.77
N PRO A 290 12.60 -7.24 -4.53
CA PRO A 290 13.81 -6.57 -4.09
C PRO A 290 15.09 -6.99 -4.84
N VAL A 291 15.04 -8.07 -5.64
CA VAL A 291 16.17 -8.42 -6.53
C VAL A 291 16.43 -7.28 -7.51
N ASP A 292 15.38 -6.57 -7.94
CA ASP A 292 15.50 -5.33 -8.67
C ASP A 292 15.85 -4.18 -7.71
N PRO A 293 17.02 -3.53 -7.89
CA PRO A 293 17.45 -2.44 -7.02
C PRO A 293 16.49 -1.25 -6.93
N VAL A 294 15.59 -1.04 -7.90
CA VAL A 294 14.63 0.08 -7.88
C VAL A 294 13.56 -0.07 -6.79
N PHE A 295 13.33 -1.31 -6.32
CA PHE A 295 12.42 -1.63 -5.22
C PHE A 295 12.57 -0.69 -4.03
N PHE A 296 13.81 -0.48 -3.56
CA PHE A 296 14.05 0.26 -2.33
C PHE A 296 13.73 1.75 -2.47
N MET A 297 13.89 2.33 -3.66
CA MET A 297 13.53 3.73 -3.94
C MET A 297 12.02 3.90 -4.13
N HIS A 298 11.35 2.89 -4.70
CA HIS A 298 9.89 2.82 -4.76
C HIS A 298 9.29 2.83 -3.34
N HIS A 299 9.73 1.90 -2.47
CA HIS A 299 9.24 1.82 -1.10
C HIS A 299 9.71 2.98 -0.21
N ALA A 300 10.87 3.60 -0.48
CA ALA A 300 11.26 4.84 0.19
C ALA A 300 10.28 5.99 -0.08
N ASN A 301 9.66 6.05 -1.27
CA ASN A 301 8.63 7.05 -1.57
C ASN A 301 7.27 6.71 -0.93
N LEU A 302 6.90 5.43 -0.81
CA LEU A 302 5.70 5.04 -0.06
C LEU A 302 5.84 5.39 1.43
N ASP A 303 7.01 5.12 2.01
CA ASP A 303 7.35 5.50 3.37
C ASP A 303 7.36 7.03 3.56
N ARG A 304 7.82 7.78 2.55
CA ARG A 304 7.71 9.24 2.50
C ARG A 304 6.26 9.70 2.57
N LEU A 305 5.39 9.14 1.73
CA LEU A 305 3.97 9.50 1.71
C LEU A 305 3.27 9.19 3.03
N TRP A 306 3.70 8.14 3.74
CA TRP A 306 3.25 7.91 5.12
C TRP A 306 3.68 9.01 6.08
N GLU A 307 4.92 9.53 5.99
CA GLU A 307 5.33 10.69 6.80
C GLU A 307 4.58 11.98 6.43
N VAL A 308 4.26 12.19 5.15
CA VAL A 308 3.38 13.30 4.71
C VAL A 308 2.01 13.18 5.37
N TRP A 309 1.41 11.99 5.34
CA TRP A 309 0.13 11.73 6.01
C TRP A 309 0.23 11.92 7.52
N ARG A 310 1.23 11.35 8.19
CA ARG A 310 1.44 11.51 9.65
C ARG A 310 1.59 12.97 10.04
N THR A 311 2.35 13.76 9.28
CA THR A 311 2.54 15.18 9.54
C THR A 311 1.23 15.95 9.40
N LYS A 312 0.42 15.64 8.38
CA LYS A 312 -0.96 16.16 8.24
C LYS A 312 -1.82 15.79 9.44
N GLN A 313 -1.82 14.53 9.89
CA GLN A 313 -2.59 14.09 11.05
C GLN A 313 -2.19 14.84 12.32
N ILE A 314 -0.89 15.00 12.58
CA ILE A 314 -0.38 15.75 13.75
C ILE A 314 -0.82 17.21 13.69
N ARG A 315 -0.65 17.88 12.53
CA ARG A 315 -1.09 19.26 12.32
C ARG A 315 -2.59 19.43 12.58
N ASP A 316 -3.39 18.46 12.18
CA ASP A 316 -4.85 18.48 12.30
C ASP A 316 -5.35 17.89 13.64
N ASN A 317 -4.44 17.55 14.57
CA ASN A 317 -4.73 16.93 15.87
C ASN A 317 -5.55 15.63 15.75
N LEU A 318 -5.16 14.77 14.80
CA LEU A 318 -5.74 13.47 14.53
C LEU A 318 -4.74 12.34 14.88
N PRO A 319 -5.22 11.12 15.17
CA PRO A 319 -4.36 9.96 15.41
C PRO A 319 -3.47 9.62 14.21
N THR A 320 -2.26 9.13 14.48
CA THR A 320 -1.30 8.65 13.48
C THR A 320 -1.17 7.12 13.43
N GLU A 321 -1.88 6.44 14.32
CA GLU A 321 -1.86 4.98 14.52
C GLU A 321 -3.31 4.47 14.55
N PRO A 322 -3.56 3.16 14.39
CA PRO A 322 -4.90 2.59 14.54
C PRO A 322 -5.52 2.96 15.89
N GLN A 323 -6.80 3.33 15.88
CA GLN A 323 -7.55 3.54 17.13
C GLN A 323 -8.15 2.23 17.63
N THR A 324 -8.47 1.33 16.71
CA THR A 324 -9.00 -0.01 17.00
C THR A 324 -7.90 -1.05 16.84
N GLY A 325 -7.82 -2.02 17.76
CA GLY A 325 -6.81 -3.08 17.70
C GLY A 325 -5.35 -2.62 17.89
N LEU A 326 -5.10 -1.42 18.44
CA LEU A 326 -3.75 -0.85 18.58
C LEU A 326 -2.74 -1.80 19.23
N SER A 327 -3.12 -2.53 20.29
CA SER A 327 -2.22 -3.49 20.95
C SER A 327 -1.88 -4.70 20.07
N LEU A 328 -2.83 -5.17 19.26
CA LEU A 328 -2.57 -6.22 18.26
C LEU A 328 -1.61 -5.67 17.21
N TRP A 329 -1.94 -4.50 16.66
CA TRP A 329 -1.13 -3.86 15.62
C TRP A 329 0.30 -3.60 16.09
N LYS A 330 0.52 -3.00 17.27
CA LYS A 330 1.87 -2.65 17.77
C LYS A 330 2.73 -3.86 18.10
N ASN A 331 2.13 -4.91 18.66
CA ASN A 331 2.88 -6.07 19.15
C ASN A 331 3.13 -7.13 18.07
N GLU A 332 2.65 -6.90 16.84
CA GLU A 332 2.85 -7.81 15.72
C GLU A 332 4.35 -7.99 15.43
N PRO A 333 4.86 -9.23 15.36
CA PRO A 333 6.29 -9.49 15.26
C PRO A 333 6.78 -9.48 13.81
N PHE A 334 7.90 -8.80 13.54
CA PHE A 334 8.65 -8.79 12.27
C PHE A 334 10.04 -9.40 12.50
N LEU A 335 10.16 -10.71 12.29
CA LEU A 335 11.24 -11.50 12.89
C LEU A 335 12.40 -11.82 11.93
N LEU A 336 12.29 -11.45 10.65
CA LEU A 336 13.26 -11.86 9.63
C LEU A 336 14.30 -10.78 9.29
N TYR A 337 14.18 -9.56 9.83
CA TYR A 337 15.17 -8.51 9.59
C TYR A 337 16.52 -8.80 10.26
N VAL A 338 17.57 -8.33 9.60
CA VAL A 338 18.94 -8.33 10.13
C VAL A 338 19.52 -6.93 10.14
N ASP A 339 20.39 -6.67 11.11
CA ASP A 339 21.13 -5.42 11.24
C ASP A 339 22.29 -5.34 10.23
N GLU A 340 23.03 -4.22 10.23
CA GLU A 340 24.22 -4.02 9.41
C GLU A 340 25.37 -5.01 9.69
N ASN A 341 25.26 -5.86 10.70
CA ASN A 341 26.22 -6.90 11.04
C ASN A 341 25.69 -8.32 10.74
N GLY A 342 24.54 -8.44 10.07
CA GLY A 342 23.91 -9.70 9.73
C GLY A 342 23.28 -10.41 10.93
N ARG A 343 22.99 -9.70 12.03
CA ARG A 343 22.38 -10.26 13.25
C ARG A 343 20.89 -9.95 13.28
N PRO A 344 20.04 -10.82 13.85
CA PRO A 344 18.64 -10.50 14.08
C PRO A 344 18.49 -9.19 14.85
N VAL A 345 17.58 -8.34 14.38
CA VAL A 345 17.32 -7.02 14.97
C VAL A 345 16.63 -7.15 16.34
N GLN A 346 16.91 -6.23 17.25
CA GLN A 346 16.29 -6.22 18.58
C GLN A 346 14.90 -5.57 18.59
N LYS A 347 14.73 -4.52 17.77
CA LYS A 347 13.43 -3.94 17.47
C LYS A 347 12.79 -4.80 16.40
N ASN A 348 11.76 -5.53 16.71
CA ASN A 348 11.21 -6.55 15.83
C ASN A 348 9.69 -6.63 15.92
N SER A 349 9.05 -5.50 16.21
CA SER A 349 7.59 -5.36 16.20
C SER A 349 7.15 -4.24 15.28
N ALA A 350 5.90 -4.28 14.81
CA ALA A 350 5.33 -3.18 14.03
C ALA A 350 5.34 -1.85 14.77
N GLY A 351 5.13 -1.86 16.09
CA GLY A 351 5.17 -0.68 16.93
C GLY A 351 6.54 0.02 16.95
N ASP A 352 7.63 -0.74 16.83
CA ASP A 352 8.99 -0.19 16.73
C ASP A 352 9.19 0.65 15.46
N TYR A 353 8.38 0.38 14.43
CA TYR A 353 8.43 1.01 13.11
C TYR A 353 7.20 1.88 12.82
N ALA A 354 6.38 2.20 13.83
CA ALA A 354 5.25 3.13 13.68
C ALA A 354 5.70 4.55 13.31
N GLN A 355 6.96 4.89 13.60
CA GLN A 355 7.61 6.16 13.32
C GLN A 355 9.02 5.91 12.78
N VAL A 356 9.64 6.92 12.15
CA VAL A 356 11.03 6.82 11.67
C VAL A 356 12.01 6.48 12.80
N GLY A 357 11.78 7.02 14.01
CA GLY A 357 12.48 6.61 15.23
C GLY A 357 14.00 6.65 15.10
N ASP A 358 14.64 5.51 15.37
CA ASP A 358 16.08 5.31 15.43
C ASP A 358 16.76 5.28 14.05
N PHE A 359 15.99 5.19 12.96
CA PHE A 359 16.58 5.31 11.63
C PHE A 359 17.03 6.75 11.32
N ASP A 360 16.49 7.72 12.07
CA ASP A 360 16.98 9.11 12.13
C ASP A 360 17.10 9.81 10.76
N TYR A 361 16.17 9.53 9.86
CA TYR A 361 16.02 10.25 8.59
C TYR A 361 14.79 11.18 8.58
N ASP A 362 14.85 12.19 7.72
CA ASP A 362 13.70 12.93 7.20
C ASP A 362 13.67 12.87 5.67
N TYR A 363 12.82 13.68 5.05
CA TYR A 363 12.62 13.72 3.61
C TYR A 363 12.78 15.12 3.05
N GLN A 364 13.40 15.22 1.88
CA GLN A 364 13.23 16.36 1.00
C GLN A 364 11.76 16.42 0.55
N THR A 365 11.21 17.64 0.48
CA THR A 365 9.90 17.91 -0.10
C THR A 365 9.81 17.35 -1.54
N GLY A 366 8.67 16.76 -1.87
CA GLY A 366 8.29 16.22 -3.17
C GLY A 366 6.77 16.25 -3.40
N SER A 367 6.29 15.46 -4.35
CA SER A 367 4.87 15.39 -4.70
C SER A 367 4.00 14.95 -3.51
N GLY A 368 2.92 15.69 -3.26
CA GLY A 368 2.02 15.46 -2.12
C GLY A 368 2.35 16.26 -0.87
N ASP A 369 3.57 16.81 -0.70
CA ASP A 369 3.92 17.63 0.48
C ASP A 369 3.16 18.95 0.57
N SER A 370 2.68 19.49 -0.57
CA SER A 370 1.91 20.74 -0.63
C SER A 370 0.48 20.60 -0.08
N THR A 371 0.26 19.74 0.92
CA THR A 371 -0.99 19.58 1.68
C THR A 371 -1.42 20.85 2.43
N SER A 372 -0.73 21.98 2.25
CA SER A 372 -1.25 23.32 2.56
C SER A 372 -2.59 23.60 1.88
N ARG A 373 -2.98 22.83 0.84
CA ARG A 373 -4.34 22.82 0.29
C ARG A 373 -5.39 22.33 1.29
N PHE A 374 -5.08 21.38 2.18
CA PHE A 374 -5.98 21.00 3.27
C PHE A 374 -5.94 22.05 4.39
N THR A 375 -6.29 23.29 4.07
CA THR A 375 -6.63 24.29 5.08
C THR A 375 -7.81 23.78 5.90
N LEU A 376 -7.75 23.95 7.22
CA LEU A 376 -8.92 23.97 8.11
C LEU A 376 -9.83 25.15 7.71
N GLY A 377 -10.41 25.06 6.51
CA GLY A 377 -11.40 25.97 6.01
C GLY A 377 -12.76 25.46 6.44
N LYS A 378 -13.61 26.37 6.91
CA LYS A 378 -15.01 26.20 7.30
C LYS A 378 -15.93 25.67 6.18
N ALA A 379 -15.47 24.82 5.27
CA ALA A 379 -16.40 24.02 4.49
C ALA A 379 -17.18 23.18 5.50
N GLN A 380 -18.51 23.30 5.50
CA GLN A 380 -19.33 22.28 6.14
C GLN A 380 -18.97 20.97 5.44
N SER A 381 -18.08 20.17 6.05
CA SER A 381 -17.79 18.83 5.57
C SER A 381 -19.14 18.16 5.38
N LEU A 382 -19.39 17.65 4.18
CA LEU A 382 -20.52 16.74 4.01
C LEU A 382 -20.44 15.70 5.14
N PRO A 383 -21.54 15.41 5.86
CA PRO A 383 -21.57 14.23 6.72
C PRO A 383 -21.05 13.05 5.92
N ALA A 384 -20.29 12.16 6.55
CA ALA A 384 -19.70 10.99 5.89
C ALA A 384 -20.75 10.32 4.98
N LEU A 385 -20.59 10.52 3.68
CA LEU A 385 -21.51 10.04 2.67
C LEU A 385 -21.19 8.57 2.46
N GLN A 386 -22.23 7.74 2.52
CA GLN A 386 -22.16 6.36 2.10
C GLN A 386 -23.37 6.09 1.21
N LEU A 387 -23.12 5.80 -0.06
CA LEU A 387 -24.16 5.47 -1.03
C LEU A 387 -23.86 4.09 -1.60
N ASP A 388 -24.71 3.13 -1.25
CA ASP A 388 -24.63 1.76 -1.77
C ASP A 388 -25.08 1.74 -3.23
N ALA A 389 -24.32 1.04 -4.07
CA ALA A 389 -24.69 0.83 -5.46
C ALA A 389 -25.59 -0.40 -5.61
N THR A 390 -26.50 -0.36 -6.58
CA THR A 390 -27.20 -1.54 -7.08
C THR A 390 -26.43 -2.11 -8.27
N LEU A 391 -26.00 -3.37 -8.17
CA LEU A 391 -25.33 -4.07 -9.28
C LEU A 391 -26.35 -4.60 -10.27
N ASP A 392 -26.09 -4.44 -11.57
CA ASP A 392 -26.89 -5.08 -12.62
C ASP A 392 -26.63 -6.59 -12.72
N GLN A 393 -25.38 -6.99 -12.50
CA GLN A 393 -24.89 -8.36 -12.38
C GLN A 393 -23.67 -8.39 -11.45
N SER A 394 -23.31 -9.58 -10.95
CA SER A 394 -22.12 -9.74 -10.10
C SER A 394 -20.91 -10.33 -10.84
N ASP A 395 -21.13 -11.07 -11.92
CA ASP A 395 -20.08 -11.90 -12.51
C ASP A 395 -19.15 -11.08 -13.42
N LEU A 396 -17.85 -11.25 -13.22
CA LEU A 396 -16.78 -10.67 -14.02
C LEU A 396 -15.97 -11.79 -14.68
N SER A 397 -16.13 -11.91 -16.00
CA SER A 397 -15.24 -12.69 -16.86
C SER A 397 -14.66 -11.82 -17.99
N ASN A 398 -13.72 -12.36 -18.78
CA ASN A 398 -13.06 -11.60 -19.85
C ASN A 398 -14.09 -10.92 -20.77
N GLY A 399 -14.02 -9.59 -20.87
CA GLY A 399 -14.90 -8.78 -21.71
C GLY A 399 -16.28 -8.49 -21.13
N GLN A 400 -16.62 -9.01 -19.93
CA GLN A 400 -17.81 -8.59 -19.20
C GLN A 400 -17.56 -7.29 -18.44
N ILE A 401 -18.64 -6.53 -18.27
CA ILE A 401 -18.66 -5.27 -17.52
C ILE A 401 -19.79 -5.37 -16.50
N VAL A 402 -19.49 -5.11 -15.23
CA VAL A 402 -20.48 -4.90 -14.17
C VAL A 402 -20.79 -3.41 -14.11
N ASN A 403 -22.07 -3.06 -14.08
CA ASN A 403 -22.53 -1.70 -13.82
C ASN A 403 -23.10 -1.60 -12.40
N ALA A 404 -22.45 -0.81 -11.56
CA ALA A 404 -22.89 -0.49 -10.21
C ALA A 404 -23.52 0.90 -10.18
N GLN A 405 -24.85 0.97 -10.06
CA GLN A 405 -25.60 2.22 -10.09
C GLN A 405 -25.79 2.80 -8.68
N VAL A 406 -25.30 4.01 -8.47
CA VAL A 406 -25.44 4.80 -7.25
C VAL A 406 -26.52 5.85 -7.46
N ILE A 407 -27.63 5.75 -6.71
CA ILE A 407 -28.70 6.75 -6.77
C ILE A 407 -28.32 7.95 -5.89
N LEU A 408 -28.21 9.13 -6.49
CA LEU A 408 -27.92 10.36 -5.77
C LEU A 408 -29.20 10.92 -5.13
N PRO A 409 -29.22 11.17 -3.81
CA PRO A 409 -30.26 11.97 -3.18
C PRO A 409 -30.42 13.32 -3.88
N LYS A 410 -31.67 13.78 -4.06
CA LYS A 410 -31.97 15.06 -4.73
C LYS A 410 -31.10 16.24 -4.26
N PRO A 411 -30.80 16.42 -2.95
CA PRO A 411 -29.94 17.51 -2.50
C PRO A 411 -28.51 17.48 -3.05
N LEU A 412 -28.00 16.29 -3.40
CA LEU A 412 -26.63 16.11 -3.89
C LEU A 412 -26.51 16.25 -5.41
N GLN A 413 -27.62 16.16 -6.15
CA GLN A 413 -27.65 16.31 -7.62
C GLN A 413 -27.26 17.74 -8.01
N ASN A 414 -26.24 17.89 -8.87
CA ASN A 414 -25.58 19.17 -9.18
C ASN A 414 -25.10 20.02 -8.00
N SER A 415 -25.00 19.45 -6.79
CA SER A 415 -24.64 20.25 -5.62
C SER A 415 -23.17 20.67 -5.69
N ALA A 416 -22.91 21.93 -5.31
CA ALA A 416 -21.54 22.37 -5.06
C ALA A 416 -20.92 21.62 -3.87
N GLU A 417 -21.75 21.07 -2.98
CA GLU A 417 -21.31 20.21 -1.87
C GLU A 417 -20.65 18.92 -2.38
N LEU A 418 -21.26 18.23 -3.36
CA LEU A 418 -20.69 17.01 -3.94
C LEU A 418 -19.61 17.30 -5.01
N PHE A 419 -19.82 18.31 -5.85
CA PHE A 419 -19.00 18.53 -7.06
C PHE A 419 -18.11 19.78 -7.04
N GLY A 420 -18.27 20.66 -6.04
CA GLY A 420 -17.63 21.99 -6.00
C GLY A 420 -16.61 22.17 -4.87
N ASP A 421 -16.54 21.25 -3.90
CA ASP A 421 -15.51 21.31 -2.85
C ASP A 421 -14.20 20.66 -3.32
N GLU A 422 -13.17 21.48 -3.50
CA GLU A 422 -11.83 21.02 -3.88
C GLU A 422 -11.13 20.22 -2.77
N GLN A 423 -11.58 20.34 -1.52
CA GLN A 423 -11.04 19.64 -0.36
C GLN A 423 -11.72 18.29 -0.11
N GLN A 424 -13.01 18.18 -0.42
CA GLN A 424 -13.72 16.91 -0.27
C GLN A 424 -13.18 15.89 -1.27
N ARG A 425 -12.76 14.75 -0.74
CA ARG A 425 -12.22 13.62 -1.50
C ARG A 425 -13.17 12.43 -1.40
N TYR A 426 -13.15 11.60 -2.44
CA TYR A 426 -14.10 10.50 -2.65
C TYR A 426 -13.38 9.22 -3.04
N TYR A 427 -13.97 8.10 -2.64
CA TYR A 427 -13.52 6.78 -3.06
C TYR A 427 -14.71 5.83 -3.20
N ALA A 428 -14.57 4.82 -4.04
CA ALA A 428 -15.47 3.68 -4.08
C ALA A 428 -14.81 2.53 -3.30
N LEU A 429 -15.55 1.94 -2.36
CA LEU A 429 -15.20 0.67 -1.76
C LEU A 429 -15.73 -0.43 -2.69
N VAL A 430 -14.83 -1.14 -3.36
CA VAL A 430 -15.16 -2.22 -4.29
C VAL A 430 -14.76 -3.54 -3.67
N GLU A 431 -15.72 -4.44 -3.50
CA GLU A 431 -15.49 -5.77 -2.96
C GLU A 431 -15.50 -6.80 -4.09
N ILE A 432 -14.37 -7.48 -4.29
CA ILE A 432 -14.20 -8.51 -5.31
C ILE A 432 -13.87 -9.85 -4.64
N MET A 433 -14.47 -10.91 -5.16
CA MET A 433 -14.11 -12.29 -4.82
C MET A 433 -13.65 -13.01 -6.09
N PRO A 434 -12.34 -13.20 -6.27
CA PRO A 434 -11.83 -14.01 -7.37
C PRO A 434 -12.28 -15.46 -7.26
N MET A 435 -12.56 -16.09 -8.38
CA MET A 435 -12.94 -17.51 -8.49
C MET A 435 -11.86 -18.35 -9.21
N SER A 436 -10.77 -17.70 -9.58
CA SER A 436 -9.57 -18.27 -10.20
C SER A 436 -8.36 -17.41 -9.83
N SER A 437 -7.17 -17.84 -10.25
CA SER A 437 -5.97 -17.01 -10.12
C SER A 437 -6.19 -15.60 -10.69
N VAL A 438 -5.68 -14.62 -9.96
CA VAL A 438 -5.73 -13.19 -10.28
C VAL A 438 -4.37 -12.66 -10.74
N GLN A 439 -3.40 -13.54 -10.94
CA GLN A 439 -2.09 -13.11 -11.37
C GLN A 439 -2.15 -12.47 -12.76
N GLY A 440 -1.54 -11.29 -12.88
CA GLY A 440 -1.58 -10.49 -14.11
C GLY A 440 -2.97 -9.90 -14.41
N VAL A 441 -3.97 -10.13 -13.56
CA VAL A 441 -5.32 -9.58 -13.74
C VAL A 441 -5.40 -8.22 -13.09
N SER A 442 -5.82 -7.23 -13.87
CA SER A 442 -6.20 -5.90 -13.39
C SER A 442 -7.71 -5.73 -13.48
N PHE A 443 -8.26 -4.95 -12.55
CA PHE A 443 -9.66 -4.55 -12.53
C PHE A 443 -9.74 -3.06 -12.80
N ASN A 444 -10.35 -2.73 -13.94
CA ASN A 444 -10.57 -1.36 -14.37
C ASN A 444 -11.88 -0.85 -13.77
N VAL A 445 -11.89 0.42 -13.39
CA VAL A 445 -13.03 1.12 -12.78
C VAL A 445 -13.17 2.49 -13.43
N ALA A 446 -14.32 2.74 -14.04
CA ALA A 446 -14.66 4.01 -14.67
C ALA A 446 -16.04 4.52 -14.22
N LEU A 447 -16.21 5.83 -14.17
CA LEU A 447 -17.43 6.50 -13.76
C LEU A 447 -18.13 7.11 -14.98
N ASP A 448 -19.41 6.77 -15.19
CA ASP A 448 -20.32 7.22 -16.27
C ASP A 448 -19.79 7.12 -17.72
N LYS A 449 -18.65 6.47 -17.91
CA LYS A 449 -17.97 6.32 -19.21
C LYS A 449 -17.76 4.84 -19.56
N PRO A 450 -18.82 4.07 -19.90
CA PRO A 450 -18.70 2.64 -20.21
C PRO A 450 -17.84 2.34 -21.45
N SER A 451 -17.71 3.32 -22.36
CA SER A 451 -16.85 3.22 -23.54
C SER A 451 -15.36 3.02 -23.19
N LEU A 452 -14.92 3.50 -22.02
CA LEU A 452 -13.55 3.28 -21.53
C LEU A 452 -13.29 1.83 -21.14
N MET A 453 -14.36 1.06 -20.86
CA MET A 453 -14.27 -0.33 -20.43
C MET A 453 -14.27 -1.32 -21.61
N GLN A 454 -14.59 -0.84 -22.81
CA GLN A 454 -14.64 -1.64 -24.05
C GLN A 454 -13.34 -1.59 -24.85
N LYS A 455 -12.51 -0.56 -24.64
CA LYS A 455 -11.18 -0.52 -25.22
C LYS A 455 -10.35 -1.59 -24.50
N LYS A 456 -9.81 -2.56 -25.24
CA LYS A 456 -8.63 -3.29 -24.76
C LYS A 456 -7.62 -2.21 -24.42
N THR A 457 -7.36 -1.97 -23.15
CA THR A 457 -6.36 -1.01 -22.70
C THR A 457 -4.97 -1.57 -23.03
N GLN A 458 -4.66 -1.69 -24.32
CA GLN A 458 -3.30 -1.70 -24.80
C GLN A 458 -2.85 -0.26 -24.76
N VAL A 459 -2.20 0.11 -23.68
CA VAL A 459 -1.46 1.37 -23.66
C VAL A 459 -0.12 1.05 -24.29
N SER A 460 0.03 1.35 -25.57
CA SER A 460 1.39 1.55 -26.09
C SER A 460 1.97 2.80 -25.39
N ALA A 461 3.23 2.76 -24.99
CA ALA A 461 3.91 3.88 -24.31
C ALA A 461 3.94 5.21 -25.11
N ALA A 462 3.49 5.18 -26.38
CA ALA A 462 3.48 6.29 -27.33
C ALA A 462 2.13 7.03 -27.44
N GLU A 463 1.04 6.54 -26.85
CA GLU A 463 -0.27 7.21 -26.95
C GLU A 463 -0.48 8.24 -25.84
N THR A 464 -1.06 9.39 -26.21
CA THR A 464 -1.56 10.38 -25.26
C THR A 464 -2.66 9.75 -24.40
N CYS A 465 -2.49 9.76 -23.06
CA CYS A 465 -3.48 9.26 -22.11
C CYS A 465 -4.73 10.16 -22.09
N GLN A 466 -5.63 9.97 -23.05
CA GLN A 466 -6.78 10.86 -23.26
C GLN A 466 -7.90 10.66 -22.23
N ASP A 467 -8.00 9.48 -21.60
CA ASP A 467 -8.99 9.19 -20.56
C ASP A 467 -8.45 8.14 -19.58
N PRO A 468 -7.77 8.55 -18.49
CA PRO A 468 -7.23 7.60 -17.53
C PRO A 468 -8.35 6.89 -16.75
N VAL A 469 -8.28 5.56 -16.73
CA VAL A 469 -9.17 4.69 -15.94
C VAL A 469 -8.46 4.30 -14.66
N ASN A 470 -9.19 4.28 -13.53
CA ASN A 470 -8.63 3.71 -12.31
C ASN A 470 -8.51 2.21 -12.49
N SER A 471 -7.33 1.68 -12.24
CA SER A 471 -7.07 0.26 -12.40
C SER A 471 -6.32 -0.21 -11.18
N PHE A 472 -6.88 -1.20 -10.48
CA PHE A 472 -6.21 -1.87 -9.38
C PHE A 472 -5.92 -3.32 -9.75
N ALA A 473 -4.91 -3.88 -9.13
CA ALA A 473 -4.51 -5.27 -9.34
C ALA A 473 -3.99 -5.84 -8.03
N PHE A 474 -3.97 -7.16 -7.94
CA PHE A 474 -3.24 -7.84 -6.88
C PHE A 474 -1.73 -7.77 -7.17
N PHE A 475 -0.93 -7.73 -6.11
CA PHE A 475 0.52 -7.82 -6.24
C PHE A 475 0.97 -9.28 -6.27
N GLY A 476 1.83 -9.65 -7.21
CA GLY A 476 2.42 -10.98 -7.30
C GLY A 476 1.43 -12.14 -7.42
N SER A 477 1.94 -13.35 -7.23
CA SER A 477 1.22 -14.62 -7.34
C SER A 477 0.48 -14.99 -6.05
N MET A 478 -0.36 -14.10 -5.51
CA MET A 478 -1.19 -14.41 -4.34
C MET A 478 -2.38 -15.29 -4.75
N ASP A 479 -2.58 -16.44 -4.08
CA ASP A 479 -3.81 -17.22 -4.25
C ASP A 479 -4.96 -16.56 -3.49
N MET A 480 -5.77 -15.83 -4.24
CA MET A 480 -6.93 -15.10 -3.75
C MET A 480 -8.25 -15.82 -4.07
N THR A 481 -8.18 -17.10 -4.45
CA THR A 481 -9.33 -17.85 -4.94
C THR A 481 -10.37 -18.04 -3.83
N ASN A 482 -11.61 -17.67 -4.13
CA ASN A 482 -12.77 -17.63 -3.22
C ASN A 482 -12.59 -16.70 -2.01
N MET A 483 -11.66 -15.75 -2.10
CA MET A 483 -11.41 -14.81 -1.02
C MET A 483 -12.01 -13.45 -1.32
N LYS A 484 -12.87 -13.00 -0.42
CA LYS A 484 -13.36 -11.63 -0.41
C LYS A 484 -12.19 -10.68 -0.19
N THR A 485 -12.01 -9.75 -1.11
CA THR A 485 -11.00 -8.69 -1.05
C THR A 485 -11.65 -7.33 -1.28
N THR A 486 -11.30 -6.37 -0.45
CA THR A 486 -11.76 -4.99 -0.59
C THR A 486 -10.69 -4.11 -1.25
N PHE A 487 -11.10 -3.21 -2.14
CA PHE A 487 -10.23 -2.17 -2.71
C PHE A 487 -10.87 -0.80 -2.51
N MET A 488 -10.10 0.15 -1.96
CA MET A 488 -10.47 1.56 -1.96
C MET A 488 -9.99 2.20 -3.26
N VAL A 489 -10.93 2.54 -4.15
CA VAL A 489 -10.65 3.09 -5.48
C VAL A 489 -10.88 4.61 -5.47
N PRO A 490 -9.88 5.45 -5.80
CA PRO A 490 -10.00 6.91 -5.77
C PRO A 490 -11.02 7.41 -6.80
N MET A 491 -12.04 8.16 -6.39
CA MET A 491 -13.13 8.61 -7.28
C MET A 491 -13.14 10.12 -7.53
N THR A 492 -12.28 10.89 -6.85
CA THR A 492 -12.38 12.36 -6.85
C THR A 492 -12.22 12.95 -8.25
N ALA A 493 -11.16 12.56 -8.98
CA ALA A 493 -10.90 13.09 -10.32
C ALA A 493 -12.04 12.74 -11.30
N ALA A 494 -12.56 11.51 -11.23
CA ALA A 494 -13.64 11.04 -12.08
C ALA A 494 -14.96 11.79 -11.82
N LEU A 495 -15.33 11.98 -10.55
CA LEU A 495 -16.52 12.75 -10.16
C LEU A 495 -16.45 14.21 -10.59
N ARG A 496 -15.27 14.84 -10.47
CA ARG A 496 -15.07 16.24 -10.90
C ARG A 496 -15.18 16.38 -12.42
N GLY A 497 -14.68 15.39 -13.16
CA GLY A 497 -14.70 15.32 -14.62
C GLY A 497 -16.08 15.11 -15.25
N LEU A 498 -17.12 14.84 -14.47
CA LEU A 498 -18.50 14.73 -14.96
C LEU A 498 -19.00 16.07 -15.57
N SER A 499 -19.71 15.96 -16.69
CA SER A 499 -20.46 17.05 -17.30
C SER A 499 -21.63 17.50 -16.42
N SER A 500 -22.15 18.70 -16.69
CA SER A 500 -23.35 19.20 -15.98
C SER A 500 -24.56 18.29 -16.16
N SER A 501 -24.74 17.67 -17.33
CA SER A 501 -25.83 16.72 -17.56
C SER A 501 -25.70 15.45 -16.73
N GLU A 502 -24.48 14.90 -16.60
CA GLU A 502 -24.22 13.70 -15.78
C GLU A 502 -24.45 14.01 -14.29
N LYS A 503 -23.94 15.16 -13.81
CA LYS A 503 -24.18 15.64 -12.44
C LYS A 503 -25.67 15.85 -12.11
N SER A 504 -26.49 16.11 -13.12
CA SER A 504 -27.95 16.32 -13.01
C SER A 504 -28.78 15.04 -13.09
N ALA A 505 -28.19 13.93 -13.57
CA ALA A 505 -28.94 12.74 -13.94
C ALA A 505 -29.57 12.01 -12.73
N GLY A 506 -29.06 12.28 -11.53
CA GLY A 506 -29.53 11.67 -10.29
C GLY A 506 -29.07 10.23 -10.07
N VAL A 507 -28.29 9.69 -11.00
CA VAL A 507 -27.67 8.36 -10.92
C VAL A 507 -26.23 8.50 -11.43
N ILE A 508 -25.31 7.86 -10.72
CA ILE A 508 -23.92 7.67 -11.15
C ILE A 508 -23.71 6.18 -11.41
N SER A 509 -23.14 5.83 -12.55
CA SER A 509 -22.78 4.46 -12.92
C SER A 509 -21.28 4.24 -12.72
N ILE A 510 -20.93 3.28 -11.86
CA ILE A 510 -19.55 2.83 -11.68
C ILE A 510 -19.42 1.52 -12.45
N TYR A 511 -18.68 1.56 -13.55
CA TYR A 511 -18.42 0.38 -14.38
C TYR A 511 -17.15 -0.31 -13.90
N ILE A 512 -17.19 -1.63 -13.80
CA ILE A 512 -16.05 -2.47 -13.44
C ILE A 512 -15.86 -3.51 -14.54
N SER A 513 -14.63 -3.70 -15.00
CA SER A 513 -14.26 -4.76 -15.93
C SER A 513 -12.93 -5.38 -15.53
N ALA A 514 -12.71 -6.62 -15.93
CA ALA A 514 -11.42 -7.27 -15.77
C ALA A 514 -10.61 -7.18 -17.06
N ALA A 515 -9.32 -6.90 -16.91
CA ALA A 515 -8.33 -6.87 -17.98
C ALA A 515 -7.19 -7.85 -17.63
N ALA A 516 -6.78 -8.64 -18.60
CA ALA A 516 -5.59 -9.48 -18.53
C ALA A 516 -4.76 -9.25 -19.80
N PRO A 517 -3.43 -9.41 -19.76
CA PRO A 517 -2.58 -9.32 -20.94
C PRO A 517 -3.03 -10.29 -22.04
N ASP A 518 -3.02 -9.85 -23.30
CA ASP A 518 -3.53 -10.62 -24.45
C ASP A 518 -2.73 -11.92 -24.70
N ASP A 519 -1.47 -11.96 -24.30
CA ASP A 519 -0.54 -13.09 -24.43
C ASP A 519 -0.73 -14.16 -23.36
N MET A 520 -1.35 -13.81 -22.22
CA MET A 520 -1.32 -14.65 -21.02
C MET A 520 -2.40 -15.76 -21.00
N LYS A 521 -3.34 -15.80 -21.95
CA LYS A 521 -4.51 -16.73 -21.95
C LYS A 521 -5.19 -16.89 -20.59
N VAL A 522 -5.10 -15.88 -19.71
CA VAL A 522 -5.66 -15.94 -18.36
C VAL A 522 -7.17 -15.81 -18.47
N LYS A 523 -7.86 -16.85 -17.99
CA LYS A 523 -9.31 -16.80 -17.78
C LYS A 523 -9.54 -16.06 -16.47
N VAL A 524 -10.11 -14.86 -16.57
CA VAL A 524 -10.62 -14.14 -15.42
C VAL A 524 -11.99 -14.70 -15.07
N ASN A 525 -12.14 -15.10 -13.82
CA ASN A 525 -13.43 -15.37 -13.23
C ASN A 525 -13.43 -14.76 -11.82
N ALA A 526 -14.29 -13.77 -11.60
CA ALA A 526 -14.43 -13.10 -10.32
C ALA A 526 -15.88 -12.65 -10.12
N LYS A 527 -16.23 -12.28 -8.88
CA LYS A 527 -17.51 -11.65 -8.56
C LYS A 527 -17.30 -10.29 -7.92
N VAL A 528 -18.03 -9.28 -8.39
CA VAL A 528 -18.26 -8.04 -7.64
C VAL A 528 -19.33 -8.32 -6.60
N LEU A 529 -18.98 -8.22 -5.33
CA LEU A 529 -19.89 -8.49 -4.22
C LEU A 529 -20.62 -7.22 -3.78
N SER A 530 -19.93 -6.09 -3.76
CA SER A 530 -20.51 -4.79 -3.44
C SER A 530 -19.69 -3.65 -4.02
N VAL A 531 -20.36 -2.51 -4.24
CA VAL A 531 -19.73 -1.23 -4.57
C VAL A 531 -20.41 -0.16 -3.73
N ILE A 532 -19.62 0.63 -3.01
CA ILE A 532 -20.13 1.66 -2.12
C ILE A 532 -19.35 2.96 -2.36
N LEU A 533 -20.03 4.02 -2.80
CA LEU A 533 -19.41 5.33 -2.96
C LEU A 533 -19.34 6.04 -1.59
N LYS A 534 -18.15 6.53 -1.23
CA LYS A 534 -17.86 7.12 0.07
C LYS A 534 -17.07 8.42 -0.04
N THR A 535 -17.18 9.24 1.02
CA THR A 535 -16.31 10.39 1.28
C THR A 535 -15.31 10.08 2.40
N PHE A 536 -14.15 10.73 2.39
CA PHE A 536 -13.19 10.70 3.50
C PHE A 536 -13.56 11.59 4.68
#